data_AF-A0A257Y808-F1
#
_entry.id   AF-A0A257Y808-F1
#
_cell.length_a   1.000
_cell.length_b   1.000
_cell.length_c   1.000
_cell.angle_alpha   90.00
_cell.angle_beta   90.00
_cell.angle_gamma   90.00
#
_symmetry.space_group_name_H-M   'P 1'
#
loop_
_entity.id
_entity.type
_entity.pdbx_description
1 polymer ?
#
loop_
_entity_poly.entity_id
_entity_poly.type
_entity_poly.pdbx_seq_one_letter_code
_entity_poly.pdbx_strand_id
1 'polypeptide(L)'
;PPGTGKSQTIANLLVHLAATGKRVLFASQKDQAIRGVKDKLKTLDIPFLYGYIPDKASKLYTEDDEKDSAANTLLALNREFQKGKVGDLKEPLALLTNRSSIFVENLNNERSTYALLEERRNLSYLDSLHPYEIDGGWYSQCSLLEDTIVGLVTNVKKYETAHEKFLKAANKKFQNLELDYQETVDSIESIYSYFKDNMPERSSFLGSKVNGLKLRSALKEHGRNLLQEIYVEVERILFSDNTKSARLQLLDSLSDYFVYGSELQAIADSRNSLDELLSSKEVAPATYALLKKLITEYGKEKVFDDLSRYNEICEQVDEMSLYSANELNREIKDIRKFYRTNITNYVRNRILTRVNEANNDKQTKAILAQVARSLTKSKKAN
;
A
#
# COMPACT_ATOMS: atom_id res chain seq x y z
N PRO A 1 -2.72 -4.89 -47.66
CA PRO A 1 -1.62 -4.03 -48.17
C PRO A 1 -0.35 -4.88 -48.38
N PRO A 2 0.77 -4.36 -48.91
CA PRO A 2 2.06 -5.07 -48.85
C PRO A 2 2.39 -5.44 -47.39
N GLY A 3 2.94 -6.63 -47.13
CA GLY A 3 3.31 -7.07 -45.77
C GLY A 3 2.18 -7.55 -44.85
N THR A 4 0.91 -7.47 -45.24
CA THR A 4 -0.24 -7.76 -44.34
C THR A 4 -0.58 -9.25 -44.18
N GLY A 5 0.37 -10.16 -44.38
CA GLY A 5 0.15 -11.59 -44.15
C GLY A 5 -0.87 -12.28 -45.07
N LYS A 6 -1.18 -11.72 -46.25
CA LYS A 6 -2.22 -12.25 -47.18
C LYS A 6 -2.12 -13.76 -47.42
N SER A 7 -0.92 -14.28 -47.70
CA SER A 7 -0.70 -15.71 -47.94
C SER A 7 -1.00 -16.57 -46.69
N GLN A 8 -0.75 -16.04 -45.49
CA GLN A 8 -1.08 -16.73 -44.24
C GLN A 8 -2.60 -16.82 -44.04
N THR A 9 -3.33 -15.73 -44.30
CA THR A 9 -4.80 -15.71 -44.21
C THR A 9 -5.42 -16.70 -45.20
N ILE A 10 -4.92 -16.73 -46.44
CA ILE A 10 -5.36 -17.70 -47.45
C ILE A 10 -5.08 -19.13 -46.97
N ALA A 11 -3.86 -19.42 -46.51
CA ALA A 11 -3.50 -20.74 -46.01
C ALA A 11 -4.41 -21.19 -44.85
N ASN A 12 -4.68 -20.30 -43.88
CA ASN A 12 -5.59 -20.58 -42.76
C ASN A 12 -7.01 -20.91 -43.25
N LEU A 13 -7.52 -20.16 -44.24
CA LEU A 13 -8.83 -20.42 -44.83
C LEU A 13 -8.87 -21.77 -45.56
N LEU A 14 -7.84 -22.08 -46.36
CA LEU A 14 -7.73 -23.37 -47.04
C LEU A 14 -7.70 -24.54 -46.06
N VAL A 15 -6.93 -24.42 -44.97
CA VAL A 15 -6.89 -25.43 -43.90
C VAL A 15 -8.24 -25.59 -43.22
N HIS A 16 -8.95 -24.50 -42.95
CA HIS A 16 -10.29 -24.56 -42.36
C HIS A 16 -11.31 -25.24 -43.28
N LEU A 17 -11.28 -24.92 -44.58
CA LEU A 17 -12.13 -25.56 -45.59
C LEU A 17 -11.79 -27.05 -45.74
N ALA A 18 -10.51 -27.40 -45.76
CA ALA A 18 -10.07 -28.80 -45.77
C ALA A 18 -10.51 -29.55 -44.51
N ALA A 19 -10.38 -28.92 -43.33
CA ALA A 19 -10.83 -29.47 -42.06
C ALA A 19 -12.35 -29.71 -42.05
N THR A 20 -13.14 -28.84 -42.69
CA THR A 20 -14.60 -29.03 -42.82
C THR A 20 -15.00 -29.98 -43.96
N GLY A 21 -14.04 -30.59 -44.65
CA GLY A 21 -14.27 -31.57 -45.71
C GLY A 21 -14.64 -30.97 -47.07
N LYS A 22 -14.41 -29.68 -47.28
CA LYS A 22 -14.60 -29.00 -48.56
C LYS A 22 -13.43 -29.27 -49.49
N ARG A 23 -13.73 -29.38 -50.79
CA ARG A 23 -12.72 -29.46 -51.86
C ARG A 23 -12.48 -28.05 -52.37
N VAL A 24 -11.23 -27.63 -52.43
CA VAL A 24 -10.88 -26.24 -52.78
C VAL A 24 -9.87 -26.24 -53.90
N LEU A 25 -10.19 -25.54 -54.99
CA LEU A 25 -9.23 -25.18 -56.03
C LEU A 25 -8.75 -23.76 -55.74
N PHE A 26 -7.46 -23.60 -55.45
CA PHE A 26 -6.82 -22.30 -55.31
C PHE A 26 -5.97 -22.02 -56.55
N ALA A 27 -6.26 -20.93 -57.24
CA ALA A 27 -5.56 -20.50 -58.45
C ALA A 27 -5.17 -19.02 -58.34
N SER A 28 -4.11 -18.63 -59.05
CA SER A 28 -3.62 -17.26 -59.10
C SER A 28 -2.93 -17.01 -60.44
N GLN A 29 -2.97 -15.76 -60.90
CA GLN A 29 -2.24 -15.31 -62.10
C GLN A 29 -0.72 -15.28 -61.90
N LYS A 30 -0.25 -15.12 -60.66
CA LYS A 30 1.18 -15.07 -60.32
C LYS A 30 1.60 -16.34 -59.59
N ASP A 31 2.61 -17.03 -60.13
CA ASP A 31 3.19 -18.24 -59.53
C ASP A 31 3.68 -18.01 -58.10
N GLN A 32 4.28 -16.84 -57.85
CA GLN A 32 4.79 -16.48 -56.52
C GLN A 32 3.69 -16.47 -55.44
N ALA A 33 2.45 -16.13 -55.80
CA ALA A 33 1.34 -16.17 -54.85
C ALA A 33 0.90 -17.60 -54.53
N ILE A 34 0.93 -18.50 -55.53
CA ILE A 34 0.62 -19.92 -55.32
C ILE A 34 1.68 -20.56 -54.41
N ARG A 35 2.97 -20.31 -54.69
CA ARG A 35 4.08 -20.77 -53.86
C ARG A 35 4.01 -20.23 -52.44
N GLY A 36 3.77 -18.93 -52.30
CA GLY A 36 3.67 -18.31 -50.98
C GLY A 36 2.58 -18.93 -50.10
N VAL A 37 1.49 -19.44 -50.68
CA VAL A 37 0.46 -20.20 -49.95
C VAL A 37 0.88 -21.65 -49.72
N LYS A 38 1.42 -22.31 -50.76
CA LYS A 38 1.96 -23.68 -50.69
C LYS A 38 2.97 -23.83 -49.56
N ASP A 39 3.95 -22.94 -49.48
CA ASP A 39 5.02 -23.00 -48.48
C ASP A 39 4.47 -22.85 -47.05
N LYS A 40 3.44 -22.02 -46.85
CA LYS A 40 2.74 -21.91 -45.56
C LYS A 40 2.01 -23.20 -45.20
N LEU A 41 1.30 -23.82 -46.14
CA LEU A 41 0.65 -25.12 -45.93
C LEU A 41 1.67 -26.22 -45.62
N LYS A 42 2.82 -26.21 -46.32
CA LYS A 42 3.93 -27.16 -46.11
C LYS A 42 4.49 -27.10 -44.69
N THR A 43 4.56 -25.91 -44.07
CA THR A 43 5.03 -25.77 -42.66
C THR A 43 4.17 -26.48 -41.61
N LEU A 44 2.96 -26.94 -41.99
CA LEU A 44 2.09 -27.69 -41.09
C LEU A 44 2.45 -29.17 -41.02
N ASP A 45 3.24 -29.68 -41.97
CA ASP A 45 3.64 -31.08 -42.06
C ASP A 45 2.45 -32.06 -42.02
N ILE A 46 1.37 -31.69 -42.72
CA ILE A 46 0.17 -32.51 -42.84
C ILE A 46 0.22 -33.25 -44.20
N PRO A 47 0.30 -34.59 -44.20
CA PRO A 47 0.34 -35.36 -45.44
C PRO A 47 -0.96 -35.16 -46.22
N PHE A 48 -0.84 -35.07 -47.54
CA PHE A 48 -1.96 -34.94 -48.48
C PHE A 48 -2.85 -33.70 -48.28
N LEU A 49 -2.39 -32.70 -47.53
CA LEU A 49 -3.15 -31.47 -47.29
C LEU A 49 -3.44 -30.69 -48.57
N TYR A 50 -2.51 -30.70 -49.52
CA TYR A 50 -2.62 -30.02 -50.80
C TYR A 50 -1.99 -30.89 -51.90
N GLY A 51 -2.42 -30.64 -53.14
CA GLY A 51 -1.70 -31.08 -54.34
C GLY A 51 -1.34 -29.84 -55.16
N TYR A 52 -0.06 -29.64 -55.44
CA TYR A 52 0.43 -28.48 -56.16
C TYR A 52 0.62 -28.78 -57.65
N ILE A 53 0.20 -27.88 -58.54
CA ILE A 53 0.44 -28.01 -59.98
C ILE A 53 1.38 -26.87 -60.38
N PRO A 54 2.70 -27.12 -60.50
CA PRO A 54 3.65 -26.09 -60.86
C PRO A 54 3.53 -25.72 -62.35
N ASP A 55 3.70 -24.43 -62.66
CA ASP A 55 4.03 -24.02 -64.02
C ASP A 55 5.51 -24.33 -64.29
N LYS A 56 5.75 -25.25 -65.23
CA LYS A 56 7.09 -25.70 -65.62
C LYS A 56 7.80 -24.70 -66.55
N ALA A 57 7.06 -23.80 -67.20
CA ALA A 57 7.64 -22.73 -68.00
C ALA A 57 8.13 -21.56 -67.11
N SER A 58 7.75 -21.57 -65.83
CA SER A 58 8.14 -20.54 -64.87
C SER A 58 9.64 -20.59 -64.59
N LYS A 59 10.31 -19.42 -64.67
CA LYS A 59 11.73 -19.26 -64.29
C LYS A 59 12.00 -19.60 -62.83
N LEU A 60 10.96 -19.63 -62.00
CA LEU A 60 11.07 -19.95 -60.60
C LEU A 60 11.08 -21.46 -60.36
N TYR A 61 10.71 -22.30 -61.32
CA TYR A 61 10.52 -23.75 -61.15
C TYR A 61 11.73 -24.43 -60.49
N THR A 62 11.50 -25.18 -59.42
CA THR A 62 12.54 -25.93 -58.70
C THR A 62 12.20 -27.42 -58.60
N GLU A 63 13.20 -28.25 -58.30
CA GLU A 63 12.97 -29.67 -58.02
C GLU A 63 12.06 -29.92 -56.80
N ASP A 64 12.07 -29.00 -55.84
CA ASP A 64 11.21 -29.10 -54.66
C ASP A 64 9.72 -28.86 -54.98
N ASP A 65 9.43 -28.04 -55.99
CA ASP A 65 8.07 -27.91 -56.51
C ASP A 65 7.55 -29.20 -57.15
N GLU A 66 8.44 -29.92 -57.81
CA GLU A 66 8.12 -31.21 -58.39
C GLU A 66 7.82 -32.25 -57.30
N LYS A 67 8.62 -32.28 -56.22
CA LYS A 67 8.36 -33.15 -55.05
C LYS A 67 7.00 -32.86 -54.41
N ASP A 68 6.62 -31.58 -54.33
CA ASP A 68 5.35 -31.12 -53.78
C ASP A 68 4.15 -31.29 -54.75
N SER A 69 4.39 -31.77 -55.98
CA SER A 69 3.37 -31.81 -57.02
C SER A 69 2.24 -32.77 -56.69
N ALA A 70 1.03 -32.45 -57.17
CA ALA A 70 -0.16 -33.29 -57.05
C ALA A 70 0.09 -34.70 -57.60
N ALA A 71 0.90 -34.84 -58.66
CA ALA A 71 1.28 -36.14 -59.19
C ALA A 71 2.01 -37.00 -58.12
N ASN A 72 3.03 -36.43 -57.48
CA ASN A 72 3.81 -37.13 -56.45
C ASN A 72 3.01 -37.34 -55.16
N THR A 73 2.18 -36.38 -54.77
CA THR A 73 1.24 -36.52 -53.64
C THR A 73 0.27 -37.69 -53.87
N LEU A 74 -0.30 -37.81 -55.07
CA LEU A 74 -1.22 -38.90 -55.41
C LEU A 74 -0.51 -40.26 -55.48
N LEU A 75 0.72 -40.33 -55.99
CA LEU A 75 1.51 -41.57 -55.99
C LEU A 75 1.81 -42.06 -54.57
N ALA A 76 1.98 -41.14 -53.62
CA ALA A 76 2.23 -41.44 -52.22
C ALA A 76 0.98 -41.90 -51.45
N LEU A 77 -0.23 -41.84 -52.02
CA LEU A 77 -1.48 -42.21 -51.33
C LEU A 77 -1.53 -43.65 -50.84
N ASN A 78 -0.78 -44.55 -51.46
CA ASN A 78 -0.70 -45.96 -51.03
C ASN A 78 0.18 -46.17 -49.78
N ARG A 79 0.87 -45.14 -49.28
CA ARG A 79 1.67 -45.24 -48.05
C ARG A 79 0.76 -45.14 -46.83
N GLU A 80 1.06 -45.93 -45.80
CA GLU A 80 0.36 -45.85 -44.53
C GLU A 80 0.89 -44.69 -43.68
N PHE A 81 -0.02 -43.94 -43.07
CA PHE A 81 0.30 -42.85 -42.14
C PHE A 81 -0.45 -43.03 -40.84
N GLN A 82 0.23 -42.76 -39.72
CA GLN A 82 -0.39 -42.82 -38.40
C GLN A 82 -1.17 -41.54 -38.10
N LYS A 83 -2.35 -41.71 -37.48
CA LYS A 83 -3.13 -40.61 -36.92
C LYS A 83 -2.41 -40.04 -35.69
N GLY A 84 -2.45 -38.71 -35.54
CA GLY A 84 -1.93 -38.03 -34.35
C GLY A 84 -2.93 -38.08 -33.19
N LYS A 85 -2.45 -37.90 -31.95
CA LYS A 85 -3.33 -37.69 -30.79
C LYS A 85 -3.99 -36.32 -30.87
N VAL A 86 -5.29 -36.26 -30.56
CA VAL A 86 -6.06 -35.02 -30.51
C VAL A 86 -6.68 -34.89 -29.12
N GLY A 87 -6.36 -33.81 -28.42
CA GLY A 87 -6.98 -33.43 -27.14
C GLY A 87 -8.03 -32.32 -27.32
N ASP A 88 -8.39 -31.61 -26.25
CA ASP A 88 -9.31 -30.47 -26.33
C ASP A 88 -8.72 -29.30 -27.14
N LEU A 89 -9.55 -28.72 -28.00
CA LEU A 89 -9.24 -27.57 -28.85
C LEU A 89 -9.70 -26.24 -28.23
N LYS A 90 -10.63 -26.25 -27.26
CA LYS A 90 -11.19 -25.06 -26.63
C LYS A 90 -10.43 -24.66 -25.36
N GLU A 91 -10.13 -25.63 -24.50
CA GLU A 91 -9.42 -25.38 -23.24
C GLU A 91 -8.10 -24.61 -23.43
N PRO A 92 -7.21 -24.96 -24.39
CA PRO A 92 -5.98 -24.18 -24.60
C PRO A 92 -6.23 -22.72 -24.97
N LEU A 93 -7.32 -22.40 -25.67
CA LEU A 93 -7.67 -21.01 -26.01
C LEU A 93 -8.09 -20.23 -24.77
N ALA A 94 -8.92 -20.84 -23.90
CA ALA A 94 -9.34 -20.22 -22.64
C ALA A 94 -8.12 -19.96 -21.73
N LEU A 95 -7.23 -20.94 -21.62
CA LEU A 95 -5.97 -20.80 -20.87
C LEU A 95 -5.08 -19.71 -21.44
N LEU A 96 -4.97 -19.60 -22.78
CA LEU A 96 -4.19 -18.54 -23.42
C LEU A 96 -4.76 -17.15 -23.11
N THR A 97 -6.08 -16.98 -23.18
CA THR A 97 -6.73 -15.71 -22.85
C THR A 97 -6.47 -15.34 -21.39
N ASN A 98 -6.69 -16.27 -20.47
CA ASN A 98 -6.47 -16.06 -19.04
C ASN A 98 -4.99 -15.72 -18.74
N ARG A 99 -4.04 -16.57 -19.17
CA ARG A 99 -2.61 -16.35 -18.91
C ARG A 99 -2.06 -15.10 -19.56
N SER A 100 -2.53 -14.73 -20.75
CA SER A 100 -2.12 -13.46 -21.38
C SER A 100 -2.62 -12.26 -20.60
N SER A 101 -3.84 -12.32 -20.04
CA SER A 101 -4.38 -11.26 -19.19
C SER A 101 -3.55 -11.10 -17.92
N ILE A 102 -3.29 -12.21 -17.22
CA ILE A 102 -2.45 -12.21 -16.00
C ILE A 102 -1.06 -11.68 -16.31
N PHE A 103 -0.46 -12.04 -17.44
CA PHE A 103 0.86 -11.52 -17.83
C PHE A 103 0.87 -10.00 -18.00
N VAL A 104 -0.15 -9.43 -18.64
CA VAL A 104 -0.25 -7.97 -18.82
C VAL A 104 -0.48 -7.27 -17.49
N GLU A 105 -1.39 -7.80 -16.67
CA GLU A 105 -1.66 -7.30 -15.32
C GLU A 105 -0.40 -7.33 -14.45
N ASN A 106 0.33 -8.46 -14.45
CA ASN A 106 1.59 -8.59 -13.74
C ASN A 106 2.64 -7.55 -14.15
N LEU A 107 2.78 -7.28 -15.46
CA LEU A 107 3.71 -6.23 -15.93
C LEU A 107 3.29 -4.83 -15.47
N ASN A 108 1.99 -4.57 -15.38
CA ASN A 108 1.49 -3.30 -14.85
C ASN A 108 1.73 -3.20 -13.35
N ASN A 109 1.54 -4.30 -12.61
CA ASN A 109 1.86 -4.38 -11.19
C ASN A 109 3.34 -4.13 -10.96
N GLU A 110 4.24 -4.84 -11.66
CA GLU A 110 5.70 -4.64 -11.55
C GLU A 110 6.12 -3.18 -11.76
N ARG A 111 5.55 -2.49 -12.76
CA ARG A 111 5.81 -1.08 -13.01
C ARG A 111 5.29 -0.18 -11.89
N SER A 112 4.09 -0.48 -11.39
CA SER A 112 3.46 0.27 -10.32
C SER A 112 4.23 0.10 -9.02
N THR A 113 4.62 -1.14 -8.68
CA THR A 113 5.50 -1.45 -7.54
C THR A 113 6.82 -0.68 -7.65
N TYR A 114 7.43 -0.63 -8.82
CA TYR A 114 8.67 0.13 -9.00
C TYR A 114 8.47 1.63 -8.71
N ALA A 115 7.43 2.24 -9.28
CA ALA A 115 7.11 3.64 -9.05
C ALA A 115 6.81 3.93 -7.57
N LEU A 116 6.03 3.07 -6.92
CA LEU A 116 5.72 3.16 -5.48
C LEU A 116 6.99 3.04 -4.62
N LEU A 117 7.88 2.11 -4.92
CA LEU A 117 9.15 1.96 -4.20
C LEU A 117 10.09 3.14 -4.42
N GLU A 118 10.08 3.77 -5.59
CA GLU A 118 10.82 5.00 -5.86
C GLU A 118 10.25 6.18 -5.06
N GLU A 119 8.93 6.30 -5.00
CA GLU A 119 8.25 7.29 -4.16
C GLU A 119 8.59 7.07 -2.67
N ARG A 120 8.51 5.84 -2.18
CA ARG A 120 8.90 5.50 -0.80
C ARG A 120 10.35 5.86 -0.50
N ARG A 121 11.28 5.69 -1.45
CA ARG A 121 12.68 6.11 -1.25
C ARG A 121 12.82 7.61 -1.01
N ASN A 122 11.98 8.43 -1.64
CA ASN A 122 11.97 9.88 -1.38
C ASN A 122 11.44 10.21 0.02
N LEU A 123 10.68 9.30 0.62
CA LEU A 123 10.13 9.39 1.98
C LEU A 123 11.00 8.66 3.03
N SER A 124 12.18 8.17 2.66
CA SER A 124 13.04 7.34 3.53
C SER A 124 13.49 8.01 4.83
N TYR A 125 13.42 9.34 4.91
CA TYR A 125 13.67 10.06 6.17
C TYR A 125 12.65 9.71 7.28
N LEU A 126 11.53 9.09 6.92
CA LEU A 126 10.48 8.59 7.82
C LEU A 126 10.62 7.12 8.19
N ASP A 127 11.62 6.40 7.65
CA ASP A 127 11.81 4.95 7.88
C ASP A 127 11.83 4.60 9.38
N SER A 128 12.47 5.46 10.18
CA SER A 128 12.58 5.30 11.63
C SER A 128 11.30 5.61 12.41
N LEU A 129 10.32 6.28 11.79
CA LEU A 129 9.06 6.69 12.42
C LEU A 129 7.89 5.78 12.07
N HIS A 130 7.91 5.19 10.88
CA HIS A 130 6.87 4.30 10.36
C HIS A 130 6.39 3.20 11.35
N PRO A 131 7.27 2.48 12.08
CA PRO A 131 6.85 1.38 12.95
C PRO A 131 5.94 1.79 14.11
N TYR A 132 5.91 3.07 14.48
CA TYR A 132 5.25 3.54 15.70
C TYR A 132 3.80 3.97 15.48
N GLU A 133 3.29 3.95 14.25
CA GLU A 133 1.91 4.34 13.91
C GLU A 133 1.49 5.67 14.57
N ILE A 134 2.41 6.64 14.57
CA ILE A 134 2.17 7.98 15.12
C ILE A 134 1.38 8.82 14.12
N ASP A 135 0.54 9.71 14.65
CA ASP A 135 -0.25 10.62 13.83
C ASP A 135 -0.21 12.06 14.37
N GLY A 136 -0.79 12.97 13.60
CA GLY A 136 -0.83 14.39 13.97
C GLY A 136 -1.66 14.67 15.22
N GLY A 137 -2.66 13.83 15.54
CA GLY A 137 -3.48 13.95 16.73
C GLY A 137 -2.68 13.63 17.99
N TRP A 138 -2.01 12.47 17.99
CA TRP A 138 -1.07 12.04 19.03
C TRP A 138 0.01 13.09 19.28
N TYR A 139 0.66 13.59 18.22
CA TYR A 139 1.69 14.62 18.37
C TYR A 139 1.15 15.92 18.96
N SER A 140 -0.09 16.30 18.63
CA SER A 140 -0.72 17.51 19.19
C SER A 140 -0.93 17.39 20.69
N GLN A 141 -1.30 16.20 21.19
CA GLN A 141 -1.44 15.95 22.62
C GLN A 141 -0.08 16.05 23.33
N CYS A 142 0.96 15.44 22.76
CA CYS A 142 2.32 15.55 23.31
C CYS A 142 2.80 17.01 23.34
N SER A 143 2.59 17.75 22.24
CA SER A 143 2.98 19.18 22.16
C SER A 143 2.26 20.04 23.20
N LEU A 144 0.96 19.80 23.43
CA LEU A 144 0.18 20.53 24.43
C LEU A 144 0.73 20.32 25.85
N LEU A 145 1.11 19.08 26.18
CA LEU A 145 1.74 18.76 27.46
C LEU A 145 3.11 19.42 27.60
N GLU A 146 3.94 19.38 26.56
CA GLU A 146 5.24 20.07 26.56
C GLU A 146 5.08 21.59 26.77
N ASP A 147 4.15 22.23 26.06
CA ASP A 147 3.87 23.66 26.20
C ASP A 147 3.39 24.01 27.62
N THR A 148 2.52 23.17 28.19
CA THR A 148 2.04 23.30 29.57
C THR A 148 3.19 23.20 30.57
N ILE A 149 4.04 22.19 30.43
CA ILE A 149 5.24 22.00 31.27
C ILE A 149 6.17 23.21 31.17
N VAL A 150 6.44 23.71 29.96
CA VAL A 150 7.32 24.88 29.74
C VAL A 150 6.74 26.13 30.41
N GLY A 151 5.43 26.34 30.29
CA GLY A 151 4.71 27.46 30.92
C GLY A 151 4.82 27.41 32.45
N LEU A 152 4.46 26.27 33.04
CA LEU A 152 4.52 26.07 34.49
C LEU A 152 5.95 26.17 35.04
N VAL A 153 6.94 25.55 34.38
CA VAL A 153 8.36 25.65 34.78
C VAL A 153 8.84 27.10 34.76
N THR A 154 8.33 27.91 33.83
CA THR A 154 8.65 29.34 33.77
C THR A 154 8.08 30.09 34.97
N ASN A 155 6.84 29.78 35.38
CA ASN A 155 6.21 30.38 36.55
C ASN A 155 6.92 29.98 37.85
N VAL A 156 7.17 28.69 38.03
CA VAL A 156 7.93 28.12 39.16
C VAL A 156 9.27 28.82 39.31
N LYS A 157 10.06 28.97 38.23
CA LYS A 157 11.36 29.66 38.26
C LYS A 157 11.24 31.14 38.66
N LYS A 158 10.21 31.84 38.17
CA LYS A 158 9.96 33.25 38.55
C LYS A 158 9.67 33.35 40.05
N TYR A 159 8.83 32.46 40.57
CA TYR A 159 8.47 32.42 41.99
C TYR A 159 9.69 32.12 42.87
N GLU A 160 10.49 31.09 42.52
CA GLU A 160 11.70 30.71 43.25
C GLU A 160 12.71 31.85 43.34
N THR A 161 12.88 32.59 42.24
CA THR A 161 13.80 33.74 42.18
C THR A 161 13.33 34.90 43.06
N ALA A 162 12.01 35.16 43.09
CA ALA A 162 11.45 36.26 43.85
C ALA A 162 11.32 35.97 45.37
N HIS A 163 11.15 34.70 45.76
CA HIS A 163 10.72 34.32 47.12
C HIS A 163 11.66 33.36 47.85
N GLU A 164 12.95 33.27 47.47
CA GLU A 164 13.91 32.29 47.99
C GLU A 164 13.91 32.11 49.52
N LYS A 165 13.94 33.23 50.27
CA LYS A 165 13.95 33.19 51.76
C LYS A 165 12.64 32.68 52.33
N PHE A 166 11.51 33.06 51.74
CA PHE A 166 10.19 32.63 52.17
C PHE A 166 9.99 31.15 51.88
N LEU A 167 10.37 30.69 50.68
CA LEU A 167 10.29 29.31 50.24
C LEU A 167 11.08 28.36 51.17
N LYS A 168 12.30 28.73 51.60
CA LYS A 168 13.07 27.97 52.61
C LYS A 168 12.34 27.82 53.95
N ALA A 169 11.57 28.82 54.36
CA ALA A 169 10.82 28.79 55.62
C ALA A 169 9.51 28.00 55.47
N ALA A 170 8.80 28.18 54.36
CA ALA A 170 7.55 27.48 54.05
C ALA A 170 7.78 25.97 53.83
N ASN A 171 8.81 25.59 53.08
CA ASN A 171 9.14 24.18 52.81
C ASN A 171 9.40 23.38 54.10
N LYS A 172 10.04 23.98 55.11
CA LYS A 172 10.25 23.32 56.41
C LYS A 172 8.95 22.94 57.13
N LYS A 173 7.85 23.61 56.81
CA LYS A 173 6.56 23.43 57.47
C LYS A 173 5.59 22.59 56.64
N PHE A 174 5.57 22.83 55.32
CA PHE A 174 4.44 22.41 54.49
C PHE A 174 4.82 21.42 53.39
N GLN A 175 6.10 21.26 53.05
CA GLN A 175 6.54 20.48 51.87
C GLN A 175 6.11 19.01 51.91
N ASN A 176 6.02 18.41 53.11
CA ASN A 176 5.71 16.99 53.29
C ASN A 176 4.24 16.74 53.65
N LEU A 177 3.38 17.76 53.56
CA LEU A 177 1.96 17.60 53.80
C LEU A 177 1.28 17.05 52.54
N GLU A 178 0.43 16.05 52.72
CA GLU A 178 -0.45 15.55 51.66
C GLU A 178 -1.67 16.46 51.57
N LEU A 179 -1.78 17.21 50.46
CA LEU A 179 -2.70 18.34 50.34
C LEU A 179 -3.43 18.30 49.00
N ASP A 180 -4.70 18.70 49.04
CA ASP A 180 -5.35 19.27 47.86
C ASP A 180 -4.96 20.75 47.78
N TYR A 181 -4.05 21.07 46.85
CA TYR A 181 -3.57 22.43 46.67
C TYR A 181 -4.68 23.39 46.23
N GLN A 182 -5.62 22.95 45.41
CA GLN A 182 -6.68 23.82 44.92
C GLN A 182 -7.64 24.16 46.06
N GLU A 183 -8.08 23.16 46.82
CA GLU A 183 -8.94 23.39 47.98
C GLU A 183 -8.27 24.28 49.04
N THR A 184 -6.95 24.13 49.21
CA THR A 184 -6.15 24.95 50.12
C THR A 184 -6.10 26.41 49.66
N VAL A 185 -5.81 26.65 48.37
CA VAL A 185 -5.76 28.01 47.79
C VAL A 185 -7.13 28.66 47.88
N ASP A 186 -8.21 27.96 47.50
CA ASP A 186 -9.58 28.46 47.56
C ASP A 186 -9.98 28.84 49.00
N SER A 187 -9.59 28.02 49.97
CA SER A 187 -9.83 28.29 51.40
C SER A 187 -9.08 29.54 51.88
N ILE A 188 -7.81 29.72 51.47
CA ILE A 188 -7.02 30.90 51.81
C ILE A 188 -7.60 32.15 51.13
N GLU A 189 -8.05 32.07 49.88
CA GLU A 189 -8.66 33.18 49.14
C GLU A 189 -10.02 33.60 49.75
N SER A 190 -10.81 32.62 50.19
CA SER A 190 -12.06 32.85 50.91
C SER A 190 -11.82 33.60 52.23
N ILE A 191 -10.80 33.17 52.99
CA ILE A 191 -10.35 33.85 54.21
C ILE A 191 -9.85 35.26 53.86
N TYR A 192 -9.00 35.40 52.84
CA TYR A 192 -8.44 36.68 52.42
C TYR A 192 -9.54 37.69 52.10
N SER A 193 -10.53 37.30 51.29
CA SER A 193 -11.63 38.15 50.85
C SER A 193 -12.45 38.64 52.05
N TYR A 194 -12.84 37.72 52.95
CA TYR A 194 -13.59 38.10 54.15
C TYR A 194 -12.79 39.08 55.04
N PHE A 195 -11.51 38.79 55.27
CA PHE A 195 -10.67 39.60 56.16
C PHE A 195 -10.28 40.95 55.52
N LYS A 196 -10.14 41.03 54.20
CA LYS A 196 -9.93 42.28 53.48
C LYS A 196 -11.06 43.28 53.73
N ASP A 197 -12.30 42.81 53.75
CA ASP A 197 -13.47 43.68 53.92
C ASP A 197 -13.82 43.95 55.38
N ASN A 198 -13.60 42.97 56.26
CA ASN A 198 -14.10 43.00 57.65
C ASN A 198 -13.02 43.27 58.72
N MET A 199 -11.72 43.24 58.38
CA MET A 199 -10.65 43.50 59.34
C MET A 199 -10.40 45.02 59.54
N PRO A 200 -10.26 45.50 60.80
CA PRO A 200 -9.91 46.89 61.11
C PRO A 200 -8.42 47.20 60.84
N GLU A 201 -8.09 48.48 60.59
CA GLU A 201 -6.73 48.89 60.16
C GLU A 201 -5.62 48.74 61.23
N ARG A 202 -5.94 48.91 62.52
CA ARG A 202 -4.95 48.88 63.62
C ARG A 202 -5.15 47.68 64.53
N SER A 203 -4.05 47.00 64.90
CA SER A 203 -4.02 45.85 65.82
C SER A 203 -4.70 46.13 67.16
N SER A 204 -4.62 47.36 67.67
CA SER A 204 -5.25 47.79 68.92
C SER A 204 -6.80 47.69 68.92
N PHE A 205 -7.45 47.68 67.74
CA PHE A 205 -8.92 47.56 67.61
C PHE A 205 -9.44 46.10 67.65
N LEU A 206 -8.55 45.11 67.45
CA LEU A 206 -8.82 43.70 67.75
C LEU A 206 -8.98 43.46 69.27
N GLY A 207 -8.62 44.44 70.10
CA GLY A 207 -8.78 44.41 71.56
C GLY A 207 -10.23 44.44 72.04
N SER A 208 -11.21 44.80 71.20
CA SER A 208 -12.62 44.58 71.56
C SER A 208 -12.92 43.07 71.48
N LYS A 209 -13.17 42.45 72.63
CA LYS A 209 -13.45 41.00 72.73
C LYS A 209 -14.49 40.51 71.70
N VAL A 210 -15.44 41.37 71.32
CA VAL A 210 -16.52 41.08 70.35
C VAL A 210 -16.01 40.94 68.91
N ASN A 211 -15.14 41.84 68.43
CA ASN A 211 -14.63 41.76 67.05
C ASN A 211 -13.62 40.61 66.87
N GLY A 212 -12.81 40.33 67.89
CA GLY A 212 -11.91 39.17 67.88
C GLY A 212 -12.66 37.83 67.82
N LEU A 213 -13.78 37.71 68.53
CA LEU A 213 -14.63 36.51 68.50
C LEU A 213 -15.28 36.30 67.11
N LYS A 214 -15.78 37.37 66.49
CA LYS A 214 -16.37 37.31 65.13
C LYS A 214 -15.34 36.88 64.09
N LEU A 215 -14.14 37.47 64.10
CA LEU A 215 -13.08 37.13 63.15
C LEU A 215 -12.57 35.70 63.33
N ARG A 216 -12.46 35.22 64.58
CA ARG A 216 -12.12 33.80 64.86
C ARG A 216 -13.22 32.83 64.39
N SER A 217 -14.49 33.22 64.53
CA SER A 217 -15.60 32.42 64.01
C SER A 217 -15.56 32.34 62.48
N ALA A 218 -15.31 33.46 61.81
CA ALA A 218 -15.16 33.49 60.36
C ALA A 218 -13.96 32.67 59.88
N LEU A 219 -12.82 32.74 60.57
CA LEU A 219 -11.67 31.89 60.25
C LEU A 219 -12.01 30.39 60.36
N LYS A 220 -12.77 29.98 61.38
CA LYS A 220 -13.25 28.59 61.51
C LYS A 220 -14.17 28.17 60.37
N GLU A 221 -15.02 29.08 59.90
CA GLU A 221 -15.97 28.82 58.83
C GLU A 221 -15.28 28.72 57.47
N HIS A 222 -14.47 29.73 57.11
CA HIS A 222 -13.78 29.80 55.83
C HIS A 222 -12.56 28.87 55.76
N GLY A 223 -11.92 28.57 56.89
CA GLY A 223 -10.75 27.69 56.99
C GLY A 223 -11.07 26.25 57.37
N ARG A 224 -12.34 25.84 57.35
CA ARG A 224 -12.79 24.50 57.80
C ARG A 224 -12.12 23.33 57.06
N ASN A 225 -11.71 23.55 55.82
CA ASN A 225 -11.10 22.53 54.95
C ASN A 225 -9.57 22.63 54.94
N LEU A 226 -8.98 23.60 55.64
CA LEU A 226 -7.52 23.68 55.77
C LEU A 226 -7.00 22.59 56.71
N LEU A 227 -5.88 21.95 56.32
CA LEU A 227 -5.12 21.16 57.27
C LEU A 227 -4.73 21.99 58.50
N GLN A 228 -4.67 21.34 59.65
CA GLN A 228 -4.46 21.99 60.94
C GLN A 228 -3.17 22.85 60.97
N GLU A 229 -2.10 22.36 60.35
CA GLU A 229 -0.80 23.04 60.24
C GLU A 229 -0.92 24.36 59.47
N ILE A 230 -1.71 24.38 58.40
CA ILE A 230 -1.97 25.55 57.57
C ILE A 230 -2.91 26.50 58.30
N TYR A 231 -3.99 25.97 58.90
CA TYR A 231 -4.94 26.73 59.69
C TYR A 231 -4.24 27.52 60.80
N VAL A 232 -3.35 26.87 61.55
CA VAL A 232 -2.57 27.50 62.64
C VAL A 232 -1.66 28.61 62.11
N GLU A 233 -1.05 28.41 60.94
CA GLU A 233 -0.21 29.43 60.32
C GLU A 233 -1.06 30.64 59.87
N VAL A 234 -2.21 30.40 59.24
CA VAL A 234 -3.16 31.45 58.83
C VAL A 234 -3.67 32.22 60.05
N GLU A 235 -4.05 31.52 61.12
CA GLU A 235 -4.45 32.14 62.38
C GLU A 235 -3.33 33.03 62.94
N ARG A 236 -2.09 32.52 62.95
CA ARG A 236 -0.92 33.26 63.41
C ARG A 236 -0.68 34.52 62.58
N ILE A 237 -0.84 34.45 61.25
CA ILE A 237 -0.70 35.61 60.36
C ILE A 237 -1.80 36.65 60.67
N LEU A 238 -3.06 36.23 60.68
CA LEU A 238 -4.23 37.12 60.83
C LEU A 238 -4.29 37.81 62.20
N PHE A 239 -3.83 37.16 63.27
CA PHE A 239 -3.85 37.70 64.63
C PHE A 239 -2.47 38.18 65.12
N SER A 240 -1.47 38.30 64.24
CA SER A 240 -0.15 38.89 64.56
C SER A 240 -0.22 40.38 64.85
N ASP A 241 0.75 40.97 65.55
CA ASP A 241 0.83 42.41 65.85
C ASP A 241 1.27 43.28 64.65
N ASN A 242 0.79 42.95 63.45
CA ASN A 242 1.05 43.66 62.19
C ASN A 242 -0.12 44.56 61.76
N THR A 243 0.13 45.45 60.80
CA THR A 243 -0.93 46.24 60.14
C THR A 243 -1.82 45.34 59.30
N LYS A 244 -3.06 45.77 59.03
CA LYS A 244 -3.98 45.04 58.11
C LYS A 244 -3.31 44.70 56.78
N SER A 245 -2.68 45.68 56.14
CA SER A 245 -1.99 45.49 54.86
C SER A 245 -0.85 44.46 54.94
N ALA A 246 -0.05 44.50 56.00
CA ALA A 246 1.05 43.53 56.17
C ALA A 246 0.55 42.10 56.42
N ARG A 247 -0.57 41.93 57.14
CA ARG A 247 -1.18 40.60 57.34
C ARG A 247 -1.75 40.03 56.05
N LEU A 248 -2.44 40.86 55.26
CA LEU A 248 -2.98 40.45 53.96
C LEU A 248 -1.84 40.07 53.00
N GLN A 249 -0.74 40.83 52.98
CA GLN A 249 0.44 40.48 52.18
C GLN A 249 1.09 39.14 52.59
N LEU A 250 1.15 38.86 53.89
CA LEU A 250 1.64 37.57 54.39
C LEU A 250 0.70 36.41 54.03
N LEU A 251 -0.61 36.67 54.00
CA LEU A 251 -1.61 35.70 53.57
C LEU A 251 -1.53 35.45 52.05
N ASP A 252 -1.34 36.50 51.26
CA ASP A 252 -1.07 36.41 49.81
C ASP A 252 0.21 35.60 49.56
N SER A 253 1.31 35.89 50.27
CA SER A 253 2.56 35.12 50.13
C SER A 253 2.39 33.64 50.46
N LEU A 254 1.54 33.33 51.45
CA LEU A 254 1.21 31.95 51.82
C LEU A 254 0.34 31.29 50.75
N SER A 255 -0.65 32.00 50.19
CA SER A 255 -1.45 31.52 49.07
C SER A 255 -0.57 31.22 47.85
N ASP A 256 0.32 32.15 47.49
CA ASP A 256 1.24 32.00 46.37
C ASP A 256 2.16 30.78 46.52
N TYR A 257 2.50 30.40 47.75
CA TYR A 257 3.26 29.17 48.01
C TYR A 257 2.48 27.91 47.68
N PHE A 258 1.18 27.86 47.99
CA PHE A 258 0.35 26.72 47.63
C PHE A 258 0.02 26.70 46.13
N VAL A 259 -0.07 27.87 45.48
CA VAL A 259 -0.10 27.95 44.00
C VAL A 259 1.19 27.38 43.41
N TYR A 260 2.36 27.76 43.94
CA TYR A 260 3.65 27.19 43.54
C TYR A 260 3.70 25.66 43.72
N GLY A 261 3.18 25.14 44.84
CA GLY A 261 3.07 23.70 45.07
C GLY A 261 2.14 23.00 44.07
N SER A 262 0.99 23.61 43.75
CA SER A 262 0.07 23.14 42.72
C SER A 262 0.74 23.08 41.35
N GLU A 263 1.48 24.12 40.96
CA GLU A 263 2.22 24.15 39.69
C GLU A 263 3.29 23.05 39.62
N LEU A 264 4.02 22.79 40.72
CA LEU A 264 4.97 21.66 40.78
C LEU A 264 4.29 20.30 40.61
N GLN A 265 3.15 20.10 41.25
CA GLN A 265 2.36 18.87 41.11
C GLN A 265 1.88 18.72 39.66
N ALA A 266 1.31 19.77 39.07
CA ALA A 266 0.85 19.78 37.68
C ALA A 266 1.99 19.50 36.67
N ILE A 267 3.22 19.97 36.94
CA ILE A 267 4.41 19.62 36.13
C ILE A 267 4.69 18.12 36.22
N ALA A 268 4.65 17.54 37.42
CA ALA A 268 4.90 16.12 37.61
C ALA A 268 3.83 15.27 36.90
N ASP A 269 2.56 15.64 37.06
CA ASP A 269 1.44 14.94 36.43
C ASP A 269 1.51 15.04 34.91
N SER A 270 1.79 16.24 34.36
CA SER A 270 1.93 16.44 32.91
C SER A 270 3.11 15.65 32.32
N ARG A 271 4.22 15.52 33.06
CA ARG A 271 5.36 14.69 32.65
C ARG A 271 5.00 13.21 32.63
N ASN A 272 4.31 12.73 33.67
CA ASN A 272 3.84 11.35 33.71
C ASN A 272 2.88 11.06 32.55
N SER A 273 1.93 11.97 32.26
CA SER A 273 1.03 11.82 31.11
C SER A 273 1.78 11.83 29.77
N LEU A 274 2.84 12.63 29.64
CA LEU A 274 3.68 12.61 28.44
C LEU A 274 4.42 11.28 28.30
N ASP A 275 5.00 10.77 29.39
CA ASP A 275 5.70 9.49 29.40
C ASP A 275 4.73 8.31 29.10
N GLU A 276 3.49 8.38 29.60
CA GLU A 276 2.42 7.43 29.26
C GLU A 276 2.06 7.47 27.77
N LEU A 277 1.90 8.66 27.18
CA LEU A 277 1.61 8.80 25.74
C LEU A 277 2.75 8.26 24.87
N LEU A 278 4.01 8.51 25.25
CA LEU A 278 5.17 7.96 24.55
C LEU A 278 5.24 6.44 24.68
N SER A 279 5.00 5.92 25.89
CA SER A 279 5.00 4.49 26.17
C SER A 279 3.87 3.75 25.43
N SER A 280 2.71 4.38 25.26
CA SER A 280 1.55 3.79 24.56
C SER A 280 1.84 3.43 23.09
N LYS A 281 2.82 4.09 22.49
CA LYS A 281 3.29 3.87 21.12
C LYS A 281 4.72 3.31 21.07
N GLU A 282 5.27 2.89 22.20
CA GLU A 282 6.65 2.40 22.33
C GLU A 282 7.72 3.39 21.80
N VAL A 283 7.40 4.68 21.80
CA VAL A 283 8.27 5.72 21.25
C VAL A 283 9.33 6.09 22.28
N ALA A 284 10.58 5.76 21.98
CA ALA A 284 11.71 6.19 22.81
C ALA A 284 11.90 7.72 22.76
N PRO A 285 12.45 8.35 23.82
CA PRO A 285 12.70 9.80 23.84
C PRO A 285 13.56 10.30 22.68
N ALA A 286 14.52 9.49 22.21
CA ALA A 286 15.35 9.81 21.05
C ALA A 286 14.54 9.87 19.73
N THR A 287 13.60 8.94 19.55
CA THR A 287 12.69 8.90 18.40
C THR A 287 11.75 10.11 18.43
N TYR A 288 11.22 10.44 19.60
CA TYR A 288 10.38 11.63 19.75
C TYR A 288 11.15 12.93 19.47
N ALA A 289 12.40 13.03 19.91
CA ALA A 289 13.26 14.16 19.58
C ALA A 289 13.54 14.26 18.07
N LEU A 290 13.73 13.13 17.38
CA LEU A 290 13.87 13.08 15.93
C LEU A 290 12.60 13.59 15.23
N LEU A 291 11.41 13.13 15.66
CA LEU A 291 10.13 13.60 15.13
C LEU A 291 10.01 15.12 15.27
N LYS A 292 10.30 15.67 16.45
CA LYS A 292 10.27 17.13 16.68
C LYS A 292 11.22 17.88 15.74
N LYS A 293 12.42 17.35 15.52
CA LYS A 293 13.38 17.92 14.57
C LYS A 293 12.81 17.94 13.15
N LEU A 294 12.24 16.82 12.68
CA LEU A 294 11.65 16.71 11.35
C LEU A 294 10.46 17.67 11.19
N ILE A 295 9.60 17.78 12.20
CA ILE A 295 8.47 18.73 12.18
C ILE A 295 8.96 20.18 12.12
N THR A 296 10.06 20.50 12.81
CA THR A 296 10.67 21.83 12.75
C THR A 296 11.26 22.13 11.37
N GLU A 297 11.82 21.13 10.69
CA GLU A 297 12.48 21.27 9.40
C GLU A 297 11.49 21.33 8.22
N TYR A 298 10.47 20.46 8.23
CA TYR A 298 9.56 20.25 7.10
C TYR A 298 8.14 20.78 7.32
N GLY A 299 7.76 21.07 8.57
CA GLY A 299 6.41 21.44 8.95
C GLY A 299 5.55 20.24 9.35
N LYS A 300 4.68 20.44 10.34
CA LYS A 300 3.83 19.39 10.93
C LYS A 300 2.94 18.69 9.89
N GLU A 301 2.16 19.46 9.14
CA GLU A 301 1.21 18.92 8.15
C GLU A 301 1.92 18.02 7.15
N LYS A 302 2.99 18.55 6.54
CA LYS A 302 3.80 17.82 5.57
C LYS A 302 4.35 16.51 6.13
N VAL A 303 4.92 16.51 7.34
CA VAL A 303 5.49 15.28 7.93
C VAL A 303 4.44 14.19 8.10
N PHE A 304 3.23 14.55 8.57
CA PHE A 304 2.17 13.57 8.77
C PHE A 304 1.48 13.15 7.47
N ASP A 305 1.36 14.04 6.48
CA ASP A 305 0.91 13.68 5.14
C ASP A 305 1.89 12.69 4.48
N ASP A 306 3.19 12.98 4.56
CA ASP A 306 4.25 12.11 4.05
C ASP A 306 4.28 10.76 4.79
N LEU A 307 4.00 10.73 6.09
CA LEU A 307 3.90 9.48 6.86
C LEU A 307 2.67 8.66 6.48
N SER A 308 1.51 9.31 6.29
CA SER A 308 0.30 8.66 5.77
C SER A 308 0.58 8.05 4.40
N ARG A 309 1.22 8.83 3.51
CA ARG A 309 1.58 8.36 2.17
C ARG A 309 2.58 7.19 2.21
N TYR A 310 3.54 7.23 3.12
CA TYR A 310 4.48 6.12 3.34
C TYR A 310 3.73 4.83 3.72
N ASN A 311 2.75 4.93 4.64
CA ASN A 311 1.94 3.78 5.05
C ASN A 311 1.11 3.21 3.90
N GLU A 312 0.44 4.07 3.12
CA GLU A 312 -0.32 3.67 1.93
C GLU A 312 0.54 2.94 0.91
N ILE A 313 1.77 3.42 0.69
CA ILE A 313 2.70 2.78 -0.25
C ILE A 313 3.09 1.38 0.26
N CYS A 314 3.39 1.22 1.55
CA CYS A 314 3.70 -0.07 2.13
C CYS A 314 2.54 -1.06 1.95
N GLU A 315 1.32 -0.64 2.27
CA GLU A 315 0.11 -1.46 2.11
C GLU A 315 -0.11 -1.86 0.64
N GLN A 316 -0.02 -0.90 -0.29
CA GLN A 316 -0.17 -1.18 -1.73
C GLN A 316 0.88 -2.16 -2.25
N VAL A 317 2.12 -2.04 -1.78
CA VAL A 317 3.21 -2.95 -2.19
C VAL A 317 3.00 -4.35 -1.60
N ASP A 318 2.55 -4.46 -0.36
CA ASP A 318 2.31 -5.73 0.32
C ASP A 318 1.08 -6.48 -0.25
N GLU A 319 0.05 -5.76 -0.70
CA GLU A 319 -1.14 -6.34 -1.35
C GLU A 319 -0.91 -6.76 -2.81
N MET A 320 0.12 -6.23 -3.48
CA MET A 320 0.36 -6.52 -4.89
C MET A 320 0.81 -7.97 -5.11
N SER A 321 0.03 -8.70 -5.90
CA SER A 321 0.44 -10.02 -6.37
C SER A 321 1.39 -9.91 -7.57
N LEU A 322 2.62 -10.38 -7.37
CA LEU A 322 3.65 -10.47 -8.40
C LEU A 322 3.94 -11.93 -8.74
N TYR A 323 3.92 -12.22 -10.03
CA TYR A 323 4.23 -13.50 -10.63
C TYR A 323 5.53 -13.38 -11.43
N SER A 324 6.19 -14.51 -11.66
CA SER A 324 7.33 -14.56 -12.58
C SER A 324 6.86 -14.33 -14.01
N ALA A 325 7.14 -13.16 -14.57
CA ALA A 325 6.88 -12.85 -15.97
C ALA A 325 7.51 -13.88 -16.93
N ASN A 326 8.67 -14.42 -16.57
CA ASN A 326 9.36 -15.46 -17.34
C ASN A 326 8.60 -16.78 -17.34
N GLU A 327 8.05 -17.19 -16.20
CA GLU A 327 7.25 -18.42 -16.10
C GLU A 327 5.93 -18.27 -16.86
N LEU A 328 5.21 -17.16 -16.67
CA LEU A 328 3.97 -16.88 -17.41
C LEU A 328 4.22 -16.88 -18.92
N ASN A 329 5.29 -16.25 -19.40
CA ASN A 329 5.64 -16.25 -20.82
C ASN A 329 5.99 -17.66 -21.33
N ARG A 330 6.67 -18.47 -20.52
CA ARG A 330 6.96 -19.87 -20.84
C ARG A 330 5.67 -20.69 -20.95
N GLU A 331 4.76 -20.57 -19.99
CA GLU A 331 3.46 -21.24 -20.03
C GLU A 331 2.67 -20.85 -21.28
N ILE A 332 2.59 -19.56 -21.61
CA ILE A 332 1.91 -19.08 -22.82
C ILE A 332 2.52 -19.72 -24.08
N LYS A 333 3.86 -19.81 -24.18
CA LYS A 333 4.54 -20.44 -25.31
C LYS A 333 4.23 -21.93 -25.39
N ASP A 334 4.23 -22.62 -24.26
CA ASP A 334 3.95 -24.05 -24.20
C ASP A 334 2.49 -24.36 -24.58
N ILE A 335 1.53 -23.56 -24.10
CA ILE A 335 0.11 -23.69 -24.48
C ILE A 335 -0.07 -23.40 -25.98
N ARG A 336 0.59 -22.36 -26.54
CA ARG A 336 0.54 -22.09 -28.00
C ARG A 336 1.10 -23.24 -28.82
N LYS A 337 2.20 -23.84 -28.37
CA LYS A 337 2.82 -24.99 -29.03
C LYS A 337 1.89 -26.19 -29.00
N PHE A 338 1.34 -26.50 -27.83
CA PHE A 338 0.35 -27.57 -27.65
C PHE A 338 -0.87 -27.37 -28.56
N TYR A 339 -1.47 -26.17 -28.54
CA TYR A 339 -2.63 -25.84 -29.37
C TYR A 339 -2.35 -26.02 -30.86
N ARG A 340 -1.21 -25.53 -31.33
CA ARG A 340 -0.79 -25.70 -32.73
C ARG A 340 -0.66 -27.17 -33.11
N THR A 341 0.04 -27.97 -32.29
CA THR A 341 0.18 -29.42 -32.53
C THR A 341 -1.17 -30.11 -32.54
N ASN A 342 -2.07 -29.72 -31.63
CA ASN A 342 -3.38 -30.34 -31.51
C ASN A 342 -4.27 -30.05 -32.73
N ILE A 343 -4.30 -28.80 -33.23
CA ILE A 343 -4.99 -28.45 -34.49
C ILE A 343 -4.38 -29.19 -35.68
N THR A 344 -3.05 -29.22 -35.79
CA THR A 344 -2.38 -29.92 -36.89
C THR A 344 -2.78 -31.40 -36.91
N ASN A 345 -2.81 -32.06 -35.75
CA ASN A 345 -3.26 -33.45 -35.63
C ASN A 345 -4.74 -33.61 -35.96
N TYR A 346 -5.60 -32.68 -35.53
CA TYR A 346 -7.02 -32.69 -35.87
C TYR A 346 -7.24 -32.69 -37.39
N VAL A 347 -6.59 -31.76 -38.10
CA VAL A 347 -6.68 -31.66 -39.57
C VAL A 347 -6.09 -32.90 -40.23
N ARG A 348 -4.88 -33.33 -39.80
CA ARG A 348 -4.21 -34.55 -40.29
C ARG A 348 -5.12 -35.77 -40.19
N ASN A 349 -5.75 -36.00 -39.04
CA ASN A 349 -6.59 -37.17 -38.82
C ASN A 349 -7.81 -37.20 -39.74
N ARG A 350 -8.40 -36.04 -40.02
CA ARG A 350 -9.54 -35.94 -40.94
C ARG A 350 -9.12 -36.22 -42.38
N ILE A 351 -7.99 -35.69 -42.82
CA ILE A 351 -7.44 -35.95 -44.16
C ILE A 351 -7.09 -37.43 -44.33
N LEU A 352 -6.38 -38.00 -43.37
CA LEU A 352 -6.01 -39.43 -43.41
C LEU A 352 -7.25 -40.34 -43.39
N THR A 353 -8.32 -39.96 -42.69
CA THR A 353 -9.59 -40.71 -42.73
C THR A 353 -10.17 -40.72 -44.14
N ARG A 354 -10.19 -39.58 -44.83
CA ARG A 354 -10.65 -39.49 -46.24
C ARG A 354 -9.76 -40.24 -47.21
N VAL A 355 -8.43 -40.22 -46.99
CA VAL A 355 -7.48 -40.99 -47.80
C VAL A 355 -7.72 -42.49 -47.63
N ASN A 356 -7.94 -42.97 -46.40
CA ASN A 356 -8.27 -44.37 -46.14
C ASN A 356 -9.59 -44.78 -46.80
N GLU A 357 -10.64 -43.95 -46.71
CA GLU A 357 -11.90 -44.16 -47.42
C GLU A 357 -11.68 -44.29 -48.94
N ALA A 358 -10.91 -43.38 -49.54
CA ALA A 358 -10.60 -43.39 -50.97
C ALA A 358 -9.75 -44.59 -51.40
N ASN A 359 -8.84 -45.06 -50.54
CA ASN A 359 -7.99 -46.22 -50.81
C ASN A 359 -8.73 -47.56 -50.70
N ASN A 360 -9.78 -47.62 -49.89
CA ASN A 360 -10.62 -48.81 -49.73
C ASN A 360 -11.59 -49.00 -50.89
N ASP A 361 -11.94 -47.93 -51.62
CA ASP A 361 -12.73 -48.03 -52.86
C ASP A 361 -11.82 -48.32 -54.06
N LYS A 362 -11.96 -49.52 -54.63
CA LYS A 362 -11.20 -49.99 -55.81
C LYS A 362 -11.35 -49.05 -57.01
N GLN A 363 -12.55 -48.51 -57.25
CA GLN A 363 -12.80 -47.64 -58.39
C GLN A 363 -12.11 -46.28 -58.20
N THR A 364 -12.31 -45.66 -57.04
CA THR A 364 -11.64 -44.40 -56.68
C THR A 364 -10.12 -44.55 -56.71
N LYS A 365 -9.57 -45.63 -56.16
CA LYS A 365 -8.12 -45.92 -56.20
C LYS A 365 -7.58 -46.03 -57.63
N ALA A 366 -8.29 -46.71 -58.52
CA ALA A 366 -7.90 -46.83 -59.93
C ALA A 366 -7.90 -45.47 -60.64
N ILE A 367 -8.92 -44.64 -60.38
CA ILE A 367 -9.04 -43.28 -60.93
C ILE A 367 -7.87 -42.41 -60.44
N LEU A 368 -7.58 -42.41 -59.14
CA LEU A 368 -6.48 -41.61 -58.57
C LEU A 368 -5.12 -42.03 -59.15
N ALA A 369 -4.87 -43.32 -59.34
CA ALA A 369 -3.66 -43.84 -59.99
C ALA A 369 -3.58 -43.47 -61.49
N GLN A 370 -4.71 -43.40 -62.18
CA GLN A 370 -4.76 -42.92 -63.56
C GLN A 370 -4.47 -41.42 -63.64
N VAL A 371 -5.10 -40.60 -62.78
CA VAL A 371 -4.87 -39.16 -62.70
C VAL A 371 -3.41 -38.85 -62.37
N ALA A 372 -2.81 -39.54 -61.39
CA ALA A 372 -1.40 -39.40 -61.06
C ALA A 372 -0.50 -39.67 -62.27
N ARG A 373 -0.79 -40.74 -63.03
CA ARG A 373 -0.07 -41.07 -64.27
C ARG A 373 -0.27 -40.04 -65.37
N SER A 374 -1.45 -39.47 -65.53
CA SER A 374 -1.72 -38.42 -66.51
C SER A 374 -0.98 -37.12 -66.19
N LEU A 375 -1.03 -36.68 -64.93
CA LEU A 375 -0.27 -35.52 -64.45
C LEU A 375 1.24 -35.73 -64.63
N THR A 376 1.72 -36.96 -64.39
CA THR A 376 3.12 -37.36 -64.65
C THR A 376 3.43 -37.46 -66.14
N LYS A 377 2.53 -37.94 -66.99
CA LYS A 377 2.76 -38.09 -68.44
C LYS A 377 2.76 -36.75 -69.19
N SER A 378 2.07 -35.74 -68.68
CA SER A 378 2.27 -34.35 -69.14
C SER A 378 3.72 -33.87 -68.96
N LYS A 379 4.59 -34.61 -68.24
CA LYS A 379 6.06 -34.41 -68.24
C LYS A 379 6.74 -34.69 -69.59
N LYS A 380 6.15 -35.49 -70.47
CA LYS A 380 6.80 -35.94 -71.72
C LYS A 380 6.29 -35.25 -72.99
N ALA A 381 5.23 -34.45 -72.89
CA ALA A 381 4.54 -33.88 -74.05
C ALA A 381 4.80 -32.38 -74.27
N ASN A 382 5.65 -31.75 -73.44
CA ASN A 382 6.14 -30.38 -73.62
C ASN A 382 7.66 -30.37 -73.62
#